data_AF-A0A2A5GV95-F1
#
_entry.id   AF-A0A2A5GV95-F1
#
_cell.length_a   1.000
_cell.length_b   1.000
_cell.length_c   1.000
_cell.angle_alpha   90.00
_cell.angle_beta   90.00
_cell.angle_gamma   90.00
#
_symmetry.space_group_name_H-M   'P 1'
#
loop_
_entity.id
_entity.type
_entity.pdbx_description
1 polymer ?
#
loop_
_entity_poly.entity_id
_entity_poly.type
_entity_poly.pdbx_seq_one_letter_code
_entity_poly.pdbx_strand_id
1 'polypeptide(L)'
;MKKYLSTSVCVMALVTASTGQAFAQEYLDEVPTGIENFTVAPSLLQTISDVLPEETGQIDQNFLNQTYDPNISLSLDSQLAITFIDEGAGYRNSLGYFSYTNDSFSALTFGDIDTDNSGRISTSEIDSVSGVSANMVFPNSSKSGSGGLLNMGDTYVFGGGDLEFTVDSWEITNGTVFDAGTNVGFFLAANAWNDYGSVGTVDGWDGTAGDPYTYYSLDFLNPENDVDATIDTINYNARHVALTFESDDRNTLIMGFEDLHRLYGSDDDFNDAVFLVRSDPTGAMAGTNVEVYSAPAPLAGCGFISMVILLMTGILRKTGLHVAV
;
A
#
# COMPACT_ATOMS: atom_id res chain seq x y z
N MET A 1 56.55 -4.09 -5.41
CA MET A 1 55.95 -2.77 -5.16
C MET A 1 55.91 -1.96 -6.45
N LYS A 2 54.79 -1.99 -7.17
CA LYS A 2 54.40 -0.98 -8.16
C LYS A 2 52.88 -0.85 -8.06
N LYS A 3 52.42 0.31 -7.59
CA LYS A 3 51.01 0.70 -7.53
C LYS A 3 50.54 0.97 -8.96
N TYR A 4 49.42 0.39 -9.37
CA TYR A 4 48.70 0.83 -10.57
C TYR A 4 47.60 1.80 -10.11
N LEU A 5 47.79 3.08 -10.44
CA LEU A 5 46.74 4.09 -10.46
C LEU A 5 45.90 3.81 -11.72
N SER A 6 44.60 3.57 -11.56
CA SER A 6 43.64 3.61 -12.66
C SER A 6 43.12 5.04 -12.75
N THR A 7 43.43 5.72 -13.86
CA THR A 7 42.92 7.05 -14.18
C THR A 7 41.70 6.87 -15.07
N SER A 8 40.49 7.12 -14.55
CA SER A 8 39.27 7.16 -15.36
C SER A 8 39.30 8.39 -16.27
N VAL A 9 39.27 8.15 -17.58
CA VAL A 9 39.15 9.20 -18.60
C VAL A 9 37.67 9.51 -18.78
N CYS A 10 37.25 10.70 -18.37
CA CYS A 10 35.93 11.24 -18.68
C CYS A 10 35.96 11.79 -20.12
N VAL A 11 35.19 11.20 -21.02
CA VAL A 11 35.01 11.71 -22.38
C VAL A 11 33.81 12.66 -22.35
N MET A 12 34.06 13.97 -22.31
CA MET A 12 33.03 14.99 -22.58
C MET A 12 32.98 15.25 -24.08
N ALA A 13 31.88 14.85 -24.73
CA ALA A 13 31.54 15.32 -26.06
C ALA A 13 30.75 16.63 -25.95
N LEU A 14 31.30 17.73 -26.50
CA LEU A 14 30.59 18.99 -26.66
C LEU A 14 29.58 18.86 -27.81
N VAL A 15 28.28 18.96 -27.53
CA VAL A 15 27.23 19.12 -28.54
C VAL A 15 26.64 20.52 -28.39
N THR A 16 26.52 21.24 -29.50
CA THR A 16 25.98 22.60 -29.55
C THR A 16 24.45 22.58 -29.47
N ALA A 17 23.90 23.47 -28.65
CA ALA A 17 22.50 23.45 -28.21
C ALA A 17 21.50 23.95 -29.27
N SER A 18 20.43 23.19 -29.47
CA SER A 18 19.09 23.69 -29.75
C SER A 18 18.28 23.56 -28.45
N THR A 19 17.54 24.60 -28.06
CA THR A 19 16.71 24.61 -26.83
C THR A 19 15.50 23.68 -26.98
N GLY A 20 15.72 22.40 -26.73
CA GLY A 20 14.74 21.48 -26.18
C GLY A 20 15.42 20.84 -24.99
N GLN A 21 14.86 20.97 -23.79
CA GLN A 21 15.32 20.17 -22.66
C GLN A 21 14.90 18.73 -22.98
N ALA A 22 15.84 17.93 -23.48
CA ALA A 22 15.69 16.49 -23.42
C ALA A 22 15.80 16.13 -21.93
N PHE A 23 14.71 15.66 -21.33
CA PHE A 23 14.79 15.00 -20.03
C PHE A 23 15.76 13.82 -20.18
N ALA A 24 16.78 13.76 -19.33
CA ALA A 24 17.68 12.62 -19.32
C ALA A 24 16.92 11.46 -18.67
N GLN A 25 16.79 10.34 -19.38
CA GLN A 25 16.18 9.13 -18.84
C GLN A 25 16.95 8.70 -17.59
N GLU A 26 16.25 8.64 -16.46
CA GLU A 26 16.82 8.21 -15.18
C GLU A 26 16.85 6.68 -15.14
N TYR A 27 18.03 6.13 -14.85
CA TYR A 27 18.19 4.70 -14.57
C TYR A 27 18.28 4.49 -13.07
N LEU A 28 17.40 3.64 -12.55
CA LEU A 28 17.31 3.30 -11.13
C LEU A 28 17.82 1.88 -10.91
N ASP A 29 18.43 1.63 -9.75
CA ASP A 29 18.64 0.26 -9.27
C ASP A 29 17.27 -0.37 -8.99
N GLU A 30 17.06 -1.62 -9.41
CA GLU A 30 15.76 -2.29 -9.25
C GLU A 30 15.35 -2.40 -7.77
N VAL A 31 16.33 -2.74 -6.93
CA VAL A 31 16.21 -2.79 -5.48
C VAL A 31 17.01 -1.62 -4.92
N PRO A 32 16.38 -0.68 -4.21
CA PRO A 32 17.07 0.45 -3.59
C PRO A 32 18.24 0.01 -2.71
N THR A 33 19.29 0.81 -2.69
CA THR A 33 20.39 0.61 -1.74
C THR A 33 19.94 0.86 -0.30
N GLY A 34 20.54 0.17 0.66
CA GLY A 34 20.23 0.36 2.08
C GLY A 34 18.98 -0.39 2.56
N ILE A 35 18.45 -1.30 1.73
CA ILE A 35 17.38 -2.20 2.16
C ILE A 35 17.91 -3.24 3.15
N GLU A 36 17.16 -3.40 4.23
CA GLU A 36 17.36 -4.44 5.23
C GLU A 36 16.24 -5.49 5.11
N ASN A 37 16.59 -6.78 5.15
CA ASN A 37 15.60 -7.87 5.12
C ASN A 37 15.37 -8.41 6.54
N PHE A 38 14.11 -8.50 6.96
CA PHE A 38 13.76 -9.12 8.23
C PHE A 38 12.72 -10.22 8.09
N THR A 39 12.72 -11.14 9.05
CA THR A 39 11.70 -12.19 9.11
C THR A 39 10.38 -11.62 9.64
N VAL A 40 9.34 -11.68 8.81
CA VAL A 40 7.98 -11.32 9.23
C VAL A 40 7.43 -12.41 10.17
N ALA A 41 6.87 -11.99 11.31
CA ALA A 41 6.33 -12.92 12.29
C ALA A 41 5.16 -13.75 11.68
N PRO A 42 5.07 -15.07 11.93
CA PRO A 42 3.98 -15.89 11.40
C PRO A 42 2.57 -15.42 11.78
N SER A 43 2.41 -14.83 12.98
CA SER A 43 1.13 -14.25 13.40
C SER A 43 0.74 -13.05 12.54
N LEU A 44 1.70 -12.21 12.17
CA LEU A 44 1.47 -11.07 11.29
C LEU A 44 1.13 -11.53 9.88
N LEU A 45 1.80 -12.56 9.36
CA LEU A 45 1.44 -13.16 8.08
C LEU A 45 0.01 -13.71 8.09
N GLN A 46 -0.42 -14.35 9.18
CA GLN A 46 -1.81 -14.79 9.33
C GLN A 46 -2.78 -13.60 9.32
N THR A 47 -2.47 -12.51 10.06
CA THR A 47 -3.29 -11.30 10.02
C THR A 47 -3.41 -10.75 8.60
N ILE A 48 -2.31 -10.68 7.85
CA ILE A 48 -2.31 -10.21 6.47
C ILE A 48 -3.18 -11.10 5.58
N SER A 49 -3.04 -12.43 5.67
CA SER A 49 -3.88 -13.37 4.89
C SER A 49 -5.37 -13.30 5.27
N ASP A 50 -5.69 -12.95 6.51
CA ASP A 50 -7.08 -12.77 6.95
C ASP A 50 -7.69 -11.45 6.46
N VAL A 51 -6.85 -10.41 6.32
CA VAL A 51 -7.25 -9.06 5.87
C VAL A 51 -7.32 -8.97 4.34
N LEU A 52 -6.33 -9.52 3.66
CA LEU A 52 -6.13 -9.48 2.21
C LEU A 52 -6.07 -10.93 1.67
N PRO A 53 -7.20 -11.65 1.66
CA PRO A 53 -7.22 -13.05 1.25
C PRO A 53 -7.06 -13.19 -0.28
N GLU A 54 -6.10 -14.00 -0.72
CA GLU A 54 -5.98 -14.37 -2.13
C GLU A 54 -7.18 -15.14 -2.68
N GLU A 55 -7.54 -14.84 -3.94
CA GLU A 55 -8.43 -15.63 -4.81
C GLU A 55 -9.87 -15.81 -4.30
N THR A 56 -10.29 -15.08 -3.27
CA THR A 56 -11.69 -15.13 -2.79
C THR A 56 -12.60 -14.12 -3.49
N GLY A 57 -12.03 -13.08 -4.12
CA GLY A 57 -12.76 -11.97 -4.72
C GLY A 57 -13.63 -11.20 -3.72
N GLN A 58 -13.31 -11.30 -2.43
CA GLN A 58 -14.07 -10.71 -1.34
C GLN A 58 -13.13 -10.02 -0.36
N ILE A 59 -12.79 -8.77 -0.64
CA ILE A 59 -12.24 -7.87 0.35
C ILE A 59 -13.31 -7.48 1.39
N ASP A 60 -12.89 -7.23 2.63
CA ASP A 60 -13.76 -6.61 3.62
C ASP A 60 -14.28 -5.27 3.08
N GLN A 61 -15.61 -5.16 2.95
CA GLN A 61 -16.26 -3.98 2.38
C GLN A 61 -16.01 -2.71 3.21
N ASN A 62 -15.58 -2.87 4.45
CA ASN A 62 -15.15 -1.74 5.24
C ASN A 62 -13.95 -0.99 4.63
N PHE A 63 -13.06 -1.67 3.90
CA PHE A 63 -11.98 -1.01 3.16
C PHE A 63 -12.51 -0.03 2.11
N LEU A 64 -13.73 -0.23 1.61
CA LEU A 64 -14.39 0.63 0.63
C LEU A 64 -15.24 1.74 1.27
N ASN A 65 -15.26 1.84 2.61
CA ASN A 65 -15.99 2.89 3.29
C ASN A 65 -15.30 4.25 3.10
N GLN A 66 -15.98 5.18 2.41
CA GLN A 66 -15.48 6.52 2.11
C GLN A 66 -15.27 7.43 3.32
N THR A 67 -15.72 7.03 4.51
CA THR A 67 -15.35 7.75 5.74
C THR A 67 -13.93 7.46 6.20
N TYR A 68 -13.30 6.39 5.68
CA TYR A 68 -11.90 6.11 5.93
C TYR A 68 -11.03 6.76 4.88
N ASP A 69 -9.87 7.20 5.36
CA ASP A 69 -8.86 7.88 4.57
C ASP A 69 -7.63 6.96 4.50
N PRO A 70 -7.39 6.27 3.37
CA PRO A 70 -6.27 5.34 3.24
C PRO A 70 -4.92 6.06 3.07
N ASN A 71 -4.73 7.17 3.76
CA ASN A 71 -3.52 7.97 3.81
C ASN A 71 -3.05 8.13 5.26
N ILE A 72 -1.74 8.18 5.46
CA ILE A 72 -1.17 8.33 6.80
C ILE A 72 -1.27 9.79 7.22
N SER A 73 -1.82 10.06 8.41
CA SER A 73 -1.80 11.38 9.01
C SER A 73 -0.90 11.39 10.24
N LEU A 74 0.20 12.14 10.17
CA LEU A 74 1.23 12.15 11.20
C LEU A 74 0.88 13.11 12.33
N SER A 75 0.86 12.60 13.55
CA SER A 75 0.58 13.35 14.78
C SER A 75 1.84 13.84 15.49
N LEU A 76 3.01 13.34 15.07
CA LEU A 76 4.33 13.64 15.62
C LEU A 76 5.34 13.78 14.48
N ASP A 77 6.40 14.56 14.70
CA ASP A 77 7.58 14.55 13.83
C ASP A 77 8.13 13.13 13.80
N SER A 78 8.31 12.55 12.61
CA SER A 78 8.61 11.12 12.48
C SER A 78 9.30 10.75 11.18
N GLN A 79 9.96 9.60 11.20
CA GLN A 79 10.46 8.92 10.00
C GLN A 79 9.60 7.68 9.75
N LEU A 80 9.54 7.25 8.49
CA LEU A 80 8.73 6.11 8.07
C LEU A 80 9.60 5.04 7.38
N ALA A 81 9.19 3.79 7.54
CA ALA A 81 9.75 2.65 6.83
C ALA A 81 8.64 1.79 6.24
N ILE A 82 8.90 1.20 5.08
CA ILE A 82 7.98 0.31 4.38
C ILE A 82 8.65 -1.04 4.09
N THR A 83 7.91 -2.11 4.31
CA THR A 83 8.36 -3.48 4.10
C THR A 83 7.54 -4.15 3.01
N PHE A 84 8.22 -4.76 2.04
CA PHE A 84 7.58 -5.62 1.05
C PHE A 84 7.14 -6.95 1.67
N ILE A 85 5.90 -7.37 1.42
CA ILE A 85 5.35 -8.63 1.93
C ILE A 85 5.13 -9.64 0.81
N ASP A 86 4.31 -9.29 -0.18
CA ASP A 86 3.99 -10.18 -1.30
C ASP A 86 3.47 -9.38 -2.51
N GLU A 87 3.36 -10.09 -3.61
CA GLU A 87 2.78 -9.65 -4.89
C GLU A 87 1.84 -10.77 -5.37
N GLY A 88 0.54 -10.50 -5.38
CA GLY A 88 -0.51 -11.39 -5.91
C GLY A 88 -0.70 -11.30 -7.43
N ALA A 89 -0.09 -10.30 -8.08
CA ALA A 89 -0.26 -10.01 -9.50
C ALA A 89 0.96 -10.38 -10.37
N GLY A 90 0.79 -10.18 -11.69
CA GLY A 90 1.85 -10.39 -12.68
C GLY A 90 2.48 -9.11 -13.24
N TYR A 91 2.03 -7.93 -12.80
CA TYR A 91 2.56 -6.65 -13.29
C TYR A 91 3.82 -6.26 -12.54
N ARG A 92 4.80 -5.71 -13.27
CA ARG A 92 6.02 -5.17 -12.68
C ARG A 92 5.78 -3.75 -12.18
N ASN A 93 5.06 -3.65 -11.07
CA ASN A 93 4.59 -2.39 -10.52
C ASN A 93 5.70 -1.58 -9.87
N SER A 94 5.64 -0.25 -9.96
CA SER A 94 6.57 0.64 -9.25
C SER A 94 5.83 1.36 -8.12
N LEU A 95 6.35 1.25 -6.89
CA LEU A 95 5.74 1.85 -5.70
C LEU A 95 6.48 3.13 -5.32
N GLY A 96 5.74 4.19 -5.04
CA GLY A 96 6.25 5.38 -4.39
C GLY A 96 5.32 5.94 -3.31
N TYR A 97 5.76 7.04 -2.71
CA TYR A 97 4.97 7.81 -1.75
C TYR A 97 4.97 9.27 -2.13
N PHE A 98 3.99 10.01 -1.62
CA PHE A 98 3.97 11.46 -1.70
C PHE A 98 3.55 12.05 -0.36
N SER A 99 4.13 13.19 -0.01
CA SER A 99 3.76 13.93 1.20
C SER A 99 3.01 15.20 0.83
N TYR A 100 2.05 15.60 1.67
CA TYR A 100 1.20 16.77 1.42
C TYR A 100 0.63 17.34 2.72
N THR A 101 0.04 18.53 2.65
CA THR A 101 -0.69 19.16 3.75
C THR A 101 -2.19 19.16 3.48
N ASN A 102 -3.02 19.33 4.51
CA ASN A 102 -4.49 19.28 4.37
C ASN A 102 -5.04 20.22 3.29
N ASP A 103 -4.38 21.36 3.05
CA ASP A 103 -4.87 22.36 2.10
C ASP A 103 -4.36 22.12 0.66
N SER A 104 -3.39 21.21 0.45
CA SER A 104 -2.70 20.99 -0.83
C SER A 104 -3.65 20.67 -1.99
N PHE A 105 -4.76 19.98 -1.74
CA PHE A 105 -5.74 19.56 -2.76
C PHE A 105 -7.12 20.22 -2.62
N SER A 106 -7.34 21.03 -1.59
CA SER A 106 -8.68 21.51 -1.18
C SER A 106 -9.45 22.33 -2.22
N ALA A 107 -8.76 22.88 -3.22
CA ALA A 107 -9.34 23.73 -4.26
C ALA A 107 -9.09 23.19 -5.68
N LEU A 108 -8.67 21.93 -5.80
CA LEU A 108 -8.32 21.31 -7.08
C LEU A 108 -9.37 20.24 -7.43
N THR A 109 -9.69 20.16 -8.72
CA THR A 109 -10.35 18.98 -9.29
C THR A 109 -9.32 18.02 -9.88
N PHE A 110 -9.74 16.79 -10.21
CA PHE A 110 -8.95 15.86 -11.01
C PHE A 110 -8.44 16.53 -12.30
N GLY A 111 -9.32 17.22 -13.03
CA GLY A 111 -8.98 17.90 -14.28
C GLY A 111 -8.06 19.11 -14.13
N ASP A 112 -7.95 19.70 -12.93
CA ASP A 112 -6.95 20.74 -12.65
C ASP A 112 -5.53 20.14 -12.55
N ILE A 113 -5.42 18.86 -12.18
CA ILE A 113 -4.15 18.14 -11.99
C ILE A 113 -3.78 17.35 -13.26
N ASP A 114 -4.76 16.79 -13.99
CA ASP A 114 -4.59 16.13 -15.31
C ASP A 114 -4.36 17.18 -16.40
N THR A 115 -3.13 17.72 -16.43
CA THR A 115 -2.74 18.85 -17.29
C THR A 115 -2.57 18.46 -18.75
N ASP A 116 -2.35 17.18 -19.04
CA ASP A 116 -2.22 16.66 -20.39
C ASP A 116 -3.53 16.05 -20.94
N ASN A 117 -4.57 15.98 -20.09
CA ASN A 117 -5.91 15.49 -20.40
C ASN A 117 -5.88 14.01 -20.83
N SER A 118 -4.98 13.23 -20.24
CA SER A 118 -4.81 11.79 -20.48
C SER A 118 -5.86 10.92 -19.78
N GLY A 119 -6.57 11.48 -18.79
CA GLY A 119 -7.49 10.76 -17.91
C GLY A 119 -6.77 10.00 -16.81
N ARG A 120 -5.51 10.37 -16.50
CA ARG A 120 -4.68 9.75 -15.46
C ARG A 120 -3.78 10.83 -14.85
N ILE A 121 -3.50 10.72 -13.56
CA ILE A 121 -2.54 11.62 -12.90
C ILE A 121 -1.16 10.98 -12.90
N SER A 122 -0.20 11.63 -13.55
CA SER A 122 1.20 11.22 -13.52
C SER A 122 1.91 11.63 -12.22
N THR A 123 3.05 11.01 -11.94
CA THR A 123 3.88 11.44 -10.80
C THR A 123 4.44 12.86 -10.99
N SER A 124 4.62 13.30 -12.25
CA SER A 124 5.07 14.65 -12.56
C SER A 124 4.00 15.73 -12.31
N GLU A 125 2.74 15.39 -12.52
CA GLU A 125 1.61 16.28 -12.27
C GLU A 125 1.34 16.43 -10.78
N ILE A 126 1.39 15.33 -10.02
CA ILE A 126 1.22 15.41 -8.57
C ILE A 126 2.38 16.18 -7.91
N ASP A 127 3.63 16.00 -8.36
CA ASP A 127 4.79 16.76 -7.85
C ASP A 127 4.75 18.25 -8.26
N SER A 128 3.96 18.60 -9.28
CA SER A 128 3.69 19.98 -9.67
C SER A 128 2.66 20.68 -8.76
N VAL A 129 1.94 19.94 -7.90
CA VAL A 129 0.98 20.51 -6.95
C VAL A 129 1.74 21.17 -5.79
N SER A 130 1.33 22.40 -5.44
CA SER A 130 2.00 23.17 -4.39
C SER A 130 1.92 22.47 -3.03
N GLY A 131 3.08 22.27 -2.40
CA GLY A 131 3.17 21.63 -1.09
C GLY A 131 3.02 20.11 -1.15
N VAL A 132 3.15 19.51 -2.35
CA VAL A 132 3.27 18.07 -2.53
C VAL A 132 4.71 17.73 -2.92
N SER A 133 5.19 16.58 -2.49
CA SER A 133 6.47 16.02 -2.93
C SER A 133 6.37 14.52 -3.08
N ALA A 134 6.61 14.02 -4.30
CA ALA A 134 6.58 12.61 -4.64
C ALA A 134 7.99 11.99 -4.67
N ASN A 135 8.10 10.75 -4.20
CA ASN A 135 9.37 10.01 -4.11
C ASN A 135 9.14 8.52 -4.43
N MET A 136 10.11 7.91 -5.12
CA MET A 136 10.11 6.48 -5.41
C MET A 136 10.52 5.68 -4.17
N VAL A 137 9.85 4.55 -3.92
CA VAL A 137 10.24 3.54 -2.93
C VAL A 137 10.88 2.36 -3.65
N PHE A 138 10.08 1.57 -4.38
CA PHE A 138 10.53 0.39 -5.08
C PHE A 138 10.31 0.61 -6.57
N PRO A 139 11.39 0.81 -7.35
CA PRO A 139 11.28 0.89 -8.81
C PRO A 139 10.66 -0.35 -9.43
N ASN A 140 10.88 -1.52 -8.84
CA ASN A 140 10.14 -2.75 -9.13
C ASN A 140 9.67 -3.40 -7.83
N SER A 141 8.36 -3.53 -7.67
CA SER A 141 7.70 -4.14 -6.51
C SER A 141 7.46 -5.65 -6.69
N SER A 142 8.04 -6.26 -7.73
CA SER A 142 7.85 -7.69 -7.97
C SER A 142 8.73 -8.59 -7.12
N LYS A 143 8.16 -9.72 -6.70
CA LYS A 143 8.89 -10.71 -5.89
C LYS A 143 9.94 -11.47 -6.70
N SER A 144 10.98 -11.89 -6.00
CA SER A 144 12.03 -12.77 -6.50
C SER A 144 11.41 -14.05 -7.08
N GLY A 145 11.65 -14.27 -8.38
CA GLY A 145 11.09 -15.41 -9.12
C GLY A 145 9.79 -15.12 -9.88
N SER A 146 9.18 -13.94 -9.70
CA SER A 146 7.94 -13.53 -10.39
C SER A 146 8.09 -12.33 -11.31
N GLY A 147 9.28 -11.74 -11.41
CA GLY A 147 9.50 -10.58 -12.29
C GLY A 147 10.43 -9.54 -11.72
N GLY A 148 10.75 -9.64 -10.42
CA GLY A 148 11.72 -8.78 -9.77
C GLY A 148 12.65 -9.49 -8.80
N LEU A 149 13.17 -8.73 -7.85
CA LEU A 149 14.23 -9.15 -6.93
C LEU A 149 13.86 -9.02 -5.44
N LEU A 150 12.67 -8.49 -5.11
CA LEU A 150 12.25 -8.30 -3.73
C LEU A 150 11.96 -9.63 -3.03
N ASN A 151 12.37 -9.73 -1.78
CA ASN A 151 12.05 -10.83 -0.89
C ASN A 151 11.12 -10.30 0.21
N MET A 152 10.19 -11.13 0.67
CA MET A 152 9.37 -10.81 1.84
C MET A 152 10.26 -10.34 2.99
N GLY A 153 9.93 -9.19 3.58
CA GLY A 153 10.71 -8.57 4.64
C GLY A 153 11.72 -7.51 4.18
N ASP A 154 11.96 -7.37 2.88
CA ASP A 154 12.80 -6.29 2.33
C ASP A 154 12.19 -4.94 2.70
N THR A 155 12.95 -4.12 3.42
CA THR A 155 12.47 -2.90 4.05
C THR A 155 13.29 -1.69 3.67
N TYR A 156 12.58 -0.65 3.26
CA TYR A 156 13.13 0.64 2.85
C TYR A 156 12.71 1.72 3.84
N VAL A 157 13.68 2.51 4.31
CA VAL A 157 13.44 3.74 5.08
C VAL A 157 13.27 4.90 4.12
N PHE A 158 12.22 5.70 4.28
CA PHE A 158 11.94 6.81 3.38
C PHE A 158 13.11 7.80 3.37
N GLY A 159 13.62 8.11 2.18
CA GLY A 159 14.82 8.95 2.02
C GLY A 159 16.16 8.21 2.11
N GLY A 160 16.16 6.86 2.19
CA GLY A 160 17.37 6.05 2.17
C GLY A 160 18.13 6.04 3.51
N GLY A 161 17.40 6.11 4.62
CA GLY A 161 17.97 5.98 5.97
C GLY A 161 18.29 4.54 6.37
N ASP A 162 18.71 4.38 7.62
CA ASP A 162 19.06 3.11 8.24
C ASP A 162 17.96 2.67 9.21
N LEU A 163 17.76 1.35 9.33
CA LEU A 163 16.78 0.73 10.21
C LEU A 163 17.45 -0.32 11.10
N GLU A 164 17.26 -0.20 12.42
CA GLU A 164 17.68 -1.22 13.38
C GLU A 164 16.48 -1.77 14.14
N PHE A 165 16.21 -3.08 14.02
CA PHE A 165 15.20 -3.77 14.81
C PHE A 165 15.82 -4.37 16.07
N THR A 166 15.15 -4.16 17.20
CA THR A 166 15.26 -5.00 18.40
C THR A 166 14.00 -5.85 18.53
N VAL A 167 13.98 -6.78 19.49
CA VAL A 167 12.83 -7.68 19.72
C VAL A 167 11.52 -6.94 19.97
N ASP A 168 11.58 -5.71 20.53
CA ASP A 168 10.41 -4.92 20.95
C ASP A 168 10.44 -3.47 20.43
N SER A 169 11.41 -3.10 19.59
CA SER A 169 11.55 -1.73 19.09
C SER A 169 12.16 -1.70 17.70
N TRP A 170 11.98 -0.60 17.01
CA TRP A 170 12.80 -0.24 15.86
C TRP A 170 13.32 1.17 16.05
N GLU A 171 14.50 1.45 15.52
CA GLU A 171 15.08 2.78 15.45
C GLU A 171 15.33 3.09 13.97
N ILE A 172 14.79 4.21 13.51
CA ILE A 172 15.05 4.75 12.18
C ILE A 172 16.01 5.92 12.32
N THR A 173 17.10 5.89 11.56
CA THR A 173 18.05 7.00 11.52
C THR A 173 18.35 7.41 10.09
N ASN A 174 18.77 8.66 9.87
CA ASN A 174 19.17 9.17 8.56
C ASN A 174 18.09 9.11 7.46
N GLY A 175 16.83 8.88 7.81
CA GLY A 175 15.69 8.95 6.91
C GLY A 175 15.14 10.37 6.77
N THR A 176 14.11 10.50 5.93
CA THR A 176 13.31 11.71 5.80
C THR A 176 12.49 11.90 7.07
N VAL A 177 12.68 13.05 7.72
CA VAL A 177 11.85 13.46 8.85
C VAL A 177 10.66 14.26 8.30
N PHE A 178 9.46 13.77 8.55
CA PHE A 178 8.21 14.46 8.26
C PHE A 178 7.74 15.18 9.52
N ASP A 179 7.33 16.43 9.39
CA ASP A 179 6.78 17.21 10.50
C ASP A 179 5.38 16.71 10.89
N ALA A 180 5.00 16.86 12.15
CA ALA A 180 3.63 16.62 12.60
C ALA A 180 2.62 17.45 11.78
N GLY A 181 1.49 16.84 11.40
CA GLY A 181 0.48 17.42 10.52
C GLY A 181 0.73 17.18 9.03
N THR A 182 1.84 16.52 8.67
CA THR A 182 2.08 16.02 7.31
C THR A 182 1.21 14.79 7.05
N ASN A 183 0.58 14.74 5.88
CA ASN A 183 -0.04 13.54 5.37
C ASN A 183 0.90 12.84 4.39
N VAL A 184 0.87 11.51 4.37
CA VAL A 184 1.65 10.69 3.46
C VAL A 184 0.70 9.73 2.74
N GLY A 185 0.65 9.87 1.42
CA GLY A 185 -0.04 8.94 0.52
C GLY A 185 0.95 8.09 -0.27
N PHE A 186 0.42 7.12 -0.99
CA PHE A 186 1.16 6.14 -1.78
C PHE A 186 0.66 6.13 -3.21
N PHE A 187 1.53 5.77 -4.15
CA PHE A 187 1.14 5.52 -5.52
C PHE A 187 1.77 4.22 -6.02
N LEU A 188 1.04 3.51 -6.88
CA LEU A 188 1.48 2.33 -7.59
C LEU A 188 1.34 2.56 -9.09
N ALA A 189 2.46 2.71 -9.79
CA ALA A 189 2.49 2.81 -11.24
C ALA A 189 2.48 1.40 -11.84
N ALA A 190 1.40 1.06 -12.52
CA ALA A 190 1.10 -0.30 -12.92
C ALA A 190 1.94 -0.76 -14.12
N ASN A 191 2.61 -1.90 -13.97
CA ASN A 191 3.51 -2.47 -14.97
C ASN A 191 4.52 -1.45 -15.55
N ALA A 192 5.04 -0.57 -14.69
CA ALA A 192 5.85 0.57 -15.08
C ALA A 192 7.35 0.26 -15.19
N TRP A 193 7.83 -0.85 -14.61
CA TRP A 193 9.25 -1.19 -14.60
C TRP A 193 9.73 -1.77 -15.93
N ASN A 194 10.70 -1.08 -16.53
CA ASN A 194 11.41 -1.51 -17.72
C ASN A 194 12.82 -1.97 -17.37
N ASP A 195 13.00 -3.28 -17.46
CA ASP A 195 14.19 -4.00 -17.03
C ASP A 195 15.32 -3.91 -18.06
N TYR A 196 16.50 -3.47 -17.60
CA TYR A 196 17.77 -3.49 -18.32
C TYR A 196 18.88 -4.21 -17.52
N GLY A 197 18.53 -5.25 -16.76
CA GLY A 197 19.42 -6.05 -15.92
C GLY A 197 19.10 -5.90 -14.43
N SER A 198 20.03 -5.34 -13.65
CA SER A 198 19.78 -4.94 -12.24
C SER A 198 19.48 -3.44 -12.10
N VAL A 199 19.42 -2.76 -13.24
CA VAL A 199 19.05 -1.35 -13.38
C VAL A 199 17.96 -1.26 -14.43
N GLY A 200 17.15 -0.22 -14.37
CA GLY A 200 16.03 -0.05 -15.28
C GLY A 200 15.44 1.34 -15.23
N THR A 201 14.29 1.50 -15.87
CA THR A 201 13.56 2.77 -15.92
C THR A 201 12.13 2.53 -15.47
N VAL A 202 11.49 3.57 -14.94
CA VAL A 202 10.09 3.51 -14.52
C VAL A 202 9.29 4.44 -15.42
N ASP A 203 8.33 3.89 -16.17
CA ASP A 203 7.43 4.69 -16.98
C ASP A 203 6.58 5.60 -16.08
N GLY A 204 6.40 6.86 -16.46
CA GLY A 204 5.72 7.86 -15.65
C GLY A 204 6.52 8.46 -14.49
N TRP A 205 7.74 7.99 -14.24
CA TRP A 205 8.70 8.64 -13.34
C TRP A 205 9.68 9.56 -14.09
N ASP A 206 9.96 9.26 -15.36
CA ASP A 206 10.95 10.00 -16.16
C ASP A 206 10.46 11.35 -16.72
N GLY A 207 9.21 11.74 -16.43
CA GLY A 207 8.59 13.00 -16.84
C GLY A 207 8.23 13.06 -18.32
N THR A 208 8.11 11.91 -19.01
CA THR A 208 7.75 11.83 -20.43
C THR A 208 6.27 11.51 -20.61
N ALA A 209 5.59 12.15 -21.56
CA ALA A 209 4.19 11.82 -21.89
C ALA A 209 4.04 10.38 -22.42
N GLY A 210 3.16 9.60 -21.80
CA GLY A 210 2.86 8.22 -22.17
C GLY A 210 2.73 7.28 -20.98
N ASP A 211 2.16 7.77 -19.88
CA ASP A 211 2.30 7.13 -18.58
C ASP A 211 1.42 5.90 -18.39
N PRO A 212 1.88 4.92 -17.60
CA PRO A 212 1.07 3.79 -17.21
C PRO A 212 -0.14 4.25 -16.40
N TYR A 213 -1.09 3.34 -16.17
CA TYR A 213 -2.06 3.62 -15.10
C TYR A 213 -1.30 3.75 -13.78
N THR A 214 -1.58 4.81 -13.04
CA THR A 214 -1.04 5.01 -11.70
C THR A 214 -2.20 5.12 -10.74
N TYR A 215 -2.16 4.34 -9.67
CA TYR A 215 -3.20 4.31 -8.65
C TYR A 215 -2.65 4.84 -7.35
N TYR A 216 -3.37 5.79 -6.77
CA TYR A 216 -3.03 6.54 -5.59
C TYR A 216 -3.88 6.09 -4.41
N SER A 217 -3.34 6.24 -3.21
CA SER A 217 -4.13 6.14 -1.97
C SER A 217 -5.07 7.34 -1.77
N LEU A 218 -4.90 8.44 -2.49
CA LEU A 218 -5.90 9.50 -2.56
C LEU A 218 -6.89 9.17 -3.67
N ASP A 219 -8.07 8.68 -3.29
CA ASP A 219 -9.10 8.18 -4.21
C ASP A 219 -9.43 9.15 -5.35
N PHE A 220 -9.46 10.47 -5.10
CA PHE A 220 -9.84 11.45 -6.13
C PHE A 220 -8.81 11.63 -7.25
N LEU A 221 -7.58 11.10 -7.07
CA LEU A 221 -6.51 11.13 -8.09
C LEU A 221 -6.57 9.93 -9.06
N ASN A 222 -7.48 8.98 -8.82
CA ASN A 222 -7.54 7.73 -9.58
C ASN A 222 -8.39 7.85 -10.86
N PRO A 223 -8.07 7.07 -11.91
CA PRO A 223 -8.61 7.21 -13.26
C PRO A 223 -10.12 6.91 -13.39
N GLU A 224 -10.76 6.35 -12.35
CA GLU A 224 -12.21 6.15 -12.29
C GLU A 224 -13.00 7.46 -12.16
N ASN A 225 -12.33 8.55 -11.79
CA ASN A 225 -12.98 9.83 -11.54
C ASN A 225 -13.27 10.62 -12.82
N ASP A 226 -14.34 11.43 -12.76
CA ASP A 226 -14.61 12.44 -13.77
C ASP A 226 -13.70 13.67 -13.56
N VAL A 227 -13.55 14.50 -14.59
CA VAL A 227 -12.69 15.70 -14.58
C VAL A 227 -13.03 16.69 -13.45
N ASP A 228 -14.31 16.73 -13.04
CA ASP A 228 -14.81 17.64 -12.00
C ASP A 228 -14.70 17.05 -10.58
N ALA A 229 -14.17 15.83 -10.43
CA ALA A 229 -14.03 15.19 -9.12
C ALA A 229 -13.07 15.98 -8.22
N THR A 230 -13.41 16.05 -6.94
CA THR A 230 -12.63 16.66 -5.87
C THR A 230 -12.38 15.62 -4.79
N ILE A 231 -11.57 15.96 -3.79
CA ILE A 231 -11.35 15.09 -2.62
C ILE A 231 -12.67 14.67 -1.92
N ASP A 232 -13.74 15.47 -2.04
CA ASP A 232 -15.05 15.21 -1.44
C ASP A 232 -16.07 14.55 -2.39
N THR A 233 -15.73 14.40 -3.68
CA THR A 233 -16.67 13.95 -4.72
C THR A 233 -16.05 12.86 -5.60
N ILE A 234 -15.66 11.76 -4.97
CA ILE A 234 -14.97 10.63 -5.60
C ILE A 234 -15.93 9.59 -6.20
N ASN A 235 -15.47 8.90 -7.25
CA ASN A 235 -16.10 7.68 -7.73
C ASN A 235 -15.90 6.54 -6.70
N TYR A 236 -16.92 5.72 -6.49
CA TYR A 236 -16.84 4.57 -5.58
C TYR A 236 -15.72 3.58 -5.92
N ASN A 237 -15.48 3.36 -7.22
CA ASN A 237 -14.44 2.43 -7.68
C ASN A 237 -13.05 3.05 -7.68
N ALA A 238 -12.91 4.33 -7.35
CA ALA A 238 -11.63 5.02 -7.35
C ALA A 238 -10.71 4.61 -6.19
N ARG A 239 -11.13 3.67 -5.32
CA ARG A 239 -10.28 3.18 -4.24
C ARG A 239 -9.42 2.03 -4.70
N HIS A 240 -8.11 2.18 -4.59
CA HIS A 240 -7.11 1.14 -4.93
C HIS A 240 -6.27 0.69 -3.74
N VAL A 241 -6.51 1.23 -2.56
CA VAL A 241 -5.75 0.90 -1.36
C VAL A 241 -6.65 0.38 -0.25
N ALA A 242 -6.30 -0.79 0.26
CA ALA A 242 -6.79 -1.33 1.51
C ALA A 242 -5.74 -1.03 2.61
N LEU A 243 -6.10 -0.22 3.61
CA LEU A 243 -5.19 0.18 4.67
C LEU A 243 -5.82 -0.08 6.04
N THR A 244 -5.16 -0.83 6.91
CA THR A 244 -5.62 -1.13 8.27
C THR A 244 -4.46 -1.20 9.25
N PHE A 245 -4.71 -0.89 10.52
CA PHE A 245 -3.76 -1.22 11.56
C PHE A 245 -3.82 -2.71 11.90
N GLU A 246 -2.65 -3.31 12.09
CA GLU A 246 -2.51 -4.70 12.51
C GLU A 246 -3.18 -4.97 13.86
N SER A 247 -3.13 -4.00 14.78
CA SER A 247 -3.74 -4.07 16.10
C SER A 247 -4.02 -2.70 16.69
N ASP A 248 -4.70 -2.67 17.84
CA ASP A 248 -5.11 -1.46 18.58
C ASP A 248 -3.93 -0.57 19.03
N ASP A 249 -2.70 -1.09 19.01
CA ASP A 249 -1.51 -0.31 19.35
C ASP A 249 -1.14 0.71 18.24
N ARG A 250 -1.68 0.52 17.03
CA ARG A 250 -1.51 1.37 15.86
C ARG A 250 -0.05 1.59 15.45
N ASN A 251 0.80 0.58 15.67
CA ASN A 251 2.23 0.65 15.38
C ASN A 251 2.59 0.18 13.97
N THR A 252 1.81 -0.74 13.40
CA THR A 252 2.04 -1.28 12.06
C THR A 252 0.77 -1.15 11.23
N LEU A 253 0.90 -0.51 10.07
CA LEU A 253 -0.12 -0.53 9.03
C LEU A 253 0.13 -1.70 8.08
N ILE A 254 -0.94 -2.38 7.70
CA ILE A 254 -0.99 -3.33 6.58
C ILE A 254 -1.62 -2.57 5.41
N MET A 255 -0.92 -2.55 4.28
CA MET A 255 -1.32 -1.86 3.06
C MET A 255 -1.35 -2.85 1.91
N GLY A 256 -2.50 -2.97 1.25
CA GLY A 256 -2.70 -3.72 0.02
C GLY A 256 -3.13 -2.81 -1.12
N PHE A 257 -2.66 -3.10 -2.33
CA PHE A 257 -3.03 -2.39 -3.56
C PHE A 257 -3.78 -3.29 -4.54
N GLU A 258 -4.69 -2.68 -5.30
CA GLU A 258 -5.26 -3.20 -6.54
C GLU A 258 -4.58 -2.48 -7.73
N ASP A 259 -3.98 -3.25 -8.66
CA ASP A 259 -3.17 -2.74 -9.77
C ASP A 259 -3.89 -2.68 -11.14
N LEU A 260 -5.18 -3.03 -11.17
CA LEU A 260 -6.03 -2.87 -12.35
C LEU A 260 -7.11 -1.82 -12.14
N HIS A 261 -7.51 -1.21 -13.25
CA HIS A 261 -8.62 -0.25 -13.25
C HIS A 261 -9.89 -1.00 -12.83
N ARG A 262 -10.55 -0.52 -11.77
CA ARG A 262 -11.62 -1.26 -11.07
C ARG A 262 -12.95 -1.35 -11.83
N LEU A 263 -13.02 -0.74 -13.01
CA LEU A 263 -14.13 -0.91 -13.95
C LEU A 263 -13.85 -1.99 -15.02
N TYR A 264 -12.61 -2.48 -15.12
CA TYR A 264 -12.12 -3.26 -16.26
C TYR A 264 -11.18 -4.41 -15.86
N GLY A 265 -11.71 -5.45 -15.21
CA GLY A 265 -11.01 -6.73 -15.07
C GLY A 265 -10.20 -6.92 -13.78
N SER A 266 -10.26 -5.95 -12.87
CA SER A 266 -9.90 -6.11 -11.45
C SER A 266 -10.74 -7.22 -10.79
N ASP A 267 -10.13 -7.93 -9.84
CA ASP A 267 -10.80 -8.90 -8.96
C ASP A 267 -11.10 -8.36 -7.55
N ASP A 268 -10.73 -7.10 -7.30
CA ASP A 268 -11.11 -6.28 -6.14
C ASP A 268 -10.64 -6.89 -4.80
N ASP A 269 -9.53 -7.62 -4.78
CA ASP A 269 -8.99 -8.25 -3.56
C ASP A 269 -7.83 -7.50 -2.90
N PHE A 270 -7.25 -6.52 -3.61
CA PHE A 270 -6.23 -5.57 -3.15
C PHE A 270 -4.95 -6.24 -2.62
N ASN A 271 -4.61 -7.44 -3.10
CA ASN A 271 -3.37 -8.13 -2.76
C ASN A 271 -2.33 -8.14 -3.89
N ASP A 272 -2.58 -7.42 -4.99
CA ASP A 272 -1.66 -7.34 -6.13
C ASP A 272 -0.26 -6.86 -5.71
N ALA A 273 -0.20 -5.97 -4.72
CA ALA A 273 1.02 -5.61 -4.01
C ALA A 273 0.73 -5.34 -2.53
N VAL A 274 1.46 -6.02 -1.62
CA VAL A 274 1.22 -5.98 -0.18
C VAL A 274 2.45 -5.50 0.57
N PHE A 275 2.23 -4.56 1.50
CA PHE A 275 3.29 -3.90 2.26
C PHE A 275 2.90 -3.70 3.73
N LEU A 276 3.92 -3.48 4.56
CA LEU A 276 3.74 -2.94 5.91
C LEU A 276 4.34 -1.55 6.01
N VAL A 277 3.70 -0.64 6.74
CA VAL A 277 4.26 0.70 7.03
C VAL A 277 4.38 0.90 8.54
N ARG A 278 5.50 1.47 8.97
CA ARG A 278 5.85 1.73 10.37
C ARG A 278 6.47 3.11 10.53
N SER A 279 6.35 3.68 11.73
CA SER A 279 6.90 4.99 12.07
C SER A 279 7.85 4.96 13.26
N ASP A 280 8.83 5.84 13.27
CA ASP A 280 9.64 6.17 14.45
C ASP A 280 9.53 7.68 14.75
N PRO A 281 9.00 8.08 15.93
CA PRO A 281 8.54 7.22 17.03
C PRO A 281 7.29 6.42 16.68
N THR A 282 7.10 5.32 17.43
CA THR A 282 5.83 4.60 17.45
C THR A 282 4.69 5.53 17.88
N GLY A 283 3.49 5.30 17.34
CA GLY A 283 2.33 6.15 17.58
C GLY A 283 2.29 7.44 16.76
N ALA A 284 3.30 7.77 15.93
CA ALA A 284 3.22 8.93 15.04
C ALA A 284 2.01 8.86 14.09
N MET A 285 1.61 7.65 13.67
CA MET A 285 0.45 7.39 12.81
C MET A 285 -0.90 7.34 13.55
N ALA A 286 -0.98 7.75 14.82
CA ALA A 286 -2.23 7.74 15.59
C ALA A 286 -3.33 8.67 15.03
N GLY A 287 -2.98 9.61 14.15
CA GLY A 287 -3.93 10.48 13.45
C GLY A 287 -4.64 9.82 12.26
N THR A 288 -4.07 8.75 11.69
CA THR A 288 -4.61 8.05 10.51
C THR A 288 -6.03 7.54 10.74
N ASN A 289 -6.97 7.84 9.86
CA ASN A 289 -8.38 7.45 10.03
C ASN A 289 -8.71 6.21 9.19
N VAL A 290 -8.23 5.05 9.65
CA VAL A 290 -8.47 3.75 9.03
C VAL A 290 -8.98 2.73 10.04
N GLU A 291 -9.43 1.60 9.52
CA GLU A 291 -9.80 0.46 10.36
C GLU A 291 -8.62 -0.05 11.18
N VAL A 292 -8.98 -0.68 12.30
CA VAL A 292 -8.06 -1.53 13.05
C VAL A 292 -8.55 -2.94 12.87
N TYR A 293 -7.68 -3.84 12.40
CA TYR A 293 -8.02 -5.24 12.29
C TYR A 293 -8.39 -5.78 13.66
N SER A 294 -9.60 -6.34 13.75
CA SER A 294 -10.04 -7.13 14.90
C SER A 294 -10.26 -8.56 14.45
N ALA A 295 -9.41 -9.49 14.89
CA ALA A 295 -9.56 -10.89 14.57
C ALA A 295 -10.99 -11.39 14.85
N PRO A 296 -11.58 -12.24 14.00
CA PRO A 296 -12.90 -12.81 14.27
C PRO A 296 -12.87 -13.48 15.65
N ALA A 297 -13.80 -13.10 16.54
CA ALA A 297 -13.89 -13.73 17.85
C ALA A 297 -13.95 -15.25 17.66
N PRO A 298 -13.14 -16.05 18.40
CA PRO A 298 -13.15 -17.49 18.25
C PRO A 298 -14.58 -17.98 18.43
N LEU A 299 -15.09 -18.74 17.46
CA LEU A 299 -16.40 -19.37 17.49
C LEU A 299 -16.56 -20.03 18.87
N ALA A 300 -17.35 -19.40 19.75
CA ALA A 300 -17.65 -19.93 21.07
C ALA A 300 -18.24 -21.32 20.85
N GLY A 301 -17.49 -22.34 21.26
CA GLY A 301 -17.69 -23.70 20.82
C GLY A 301 -19.14 -24.14 20.88
N CYS A 302 -19.68 -24.59 19.74
CA CYS A 302 -20.81 -25.50 19.67
C CYS A 302 -20.41 -26.88 20.25
N GLY A 303 -20.06 -26.90 21.53
CA GLY A 303 -20.03 -28.10 22.34
C GLY A 303 -21.41 -28.26 22.98
N PHE A 304 -22.24 -29.14 22.43
CA PHE A 304 -22.88 -30.23 23.16
C PHE A 304 -23.90 -30.92 22.25
N ILE A 305 -23.49 -32.10 21.79
CA ILE A 305 -24.39 -33.18 21.38
C ILE A 305 -25.35 -33.44 22.55
N SER A 306 -26.62 -33.09 22.41
CA SER A 306 -27.68 -33.68 23.23
C SER A 306 -28.47 -34.66 22.37
N MET A 307 -28.03 -35.90 22.50
CA MET A 307 -28.61 -37.14 22.05
C MET A 307 -30.15 -37.17 22.24
N VAL A 308 -30.91 -37.19 21.16
CA VAL A 308 -32.34 -37.53 21.19
C VAL A 308 -32.47 -39.04 21.39
N ILE A 309 -32.55 -39.50 22.65
CA ILE A 309 -33.19 -40.78 22.98
C ILE A 309 -34.62 -40.48 23.40
N LEU A 310 -35.56 -40.62 22.47
CA LEU A 310 -36.99 -40.69 22.79
C LEU A 310 -37.32 -42.14 23.16
N LEU A 311 -37.11 -42.52 24.42
CA LEU A 311 -37.72 -43.73 24.99
C LEU A 311 -39.12 -43.35 25.52
N MET A 312 -40.16 -43.58 24.72
CA MET A 312 -41.53 -43.57 25.22
C MET A 312 -41.74 -44.78 26.14
N THR A 313 -41.81 -44.54 27.45
CA THR A 313 -42.42 -45.48 28.40
C THR A 313 -43.52 -44.76 29.17
N GLY A 314 -44.70 -45.38 29.14
CA GLY A 314 -45.97 -44.79 29.53
C GLY A 314 -46.10 -44.50 31.02
N ILE A 315 -46.76 -43.39 31.33
CA ILE A 315 -47.29 -43.10 32.66
C ILE A 315 -48.78 -43.48 32.65
N LEU A 316 -49.05 -44.68 33.16
CA LEU A 316 -50.36 -45.09 33.66
C LEU A 316 -50.69 -44.26 34.91
N ARG A 317 -51.66 -43.33 34.81
CA ARG A 317 -52.35 -42.78 35.97
C ARG A 317 -53.48 -43.72 36.39
N LYS A 318 -53.33 -44.32 37.57
CA LYS A 318 -54.41 -44.93 38.35
C LYS A 318 -54.95 -43.90 39.34
N THR A 319 -56.25 -43.64 39.29
CA THR A 319 -57.17 -43.18 40.35
C THR A 319 -58.48 -42.88 39.60
N GLY A 320 -59.69 -43.26 39.99
CA GLY A 320 -60.25 -43.99 41.11
C GLY A 320 -61.78 -43.93 40.89
N LEU A 321 -62.43 -45.08 40.96
CA LEU A 321 -63.81 -45.33 41.42
C LEU A 321 -64.82 -44.15 41.40
N HIS A 322 -65.89 -44.26 40.59
CA HIS A 322 -67.28 -44.22 41.09
C HIS A 322 -68.32 -44.67 40.05
N VAL A 323 -69.32 -45.37 40.58
CA VAL A 323 -70.45 -46.09 39.97
C VAL A 323 -71.67 -45.16 39.87
N ALA A 324 -72.48 -45.28 38.82
CA ALA A 324 -73.95 -45.45 38.91
C ALA A 324 -74.63 -45.48 37.52
N VAL A 325 -75.32 -46.60 37.29
CA VAL A 325 -76.57 -46.87 36.53
C VAL A 325 -76.72 -46.27 35.13
#